data_AF-A0A8T7LAL6-F1
#
_entry.id   AF-A0A8T7LAL6-F1
#
_cell.length_a   1.000
_cell.length_b   1.000
_cell.length_c   1.000
_cell.angle_alpha   90.00
_cell.angle_beta   90.00
_cell.angle_gamma   90.00
#
_symmetry.space_group_name_H-M   'P 1'
#
loop_
_entity.id
_entity.type
_entity.pdbx_description
1 polymer ?
#
loop_
_entity_poly.entity_id
_entity_poly.type
_entity_poly.pdbx_seq_one_letter_code
_entity_poly.pdbx_strand_id
1 'polypeptide(L)'
;MRLDLSSKRARKLIREHELSEEEILQIVASARINLATFDPEYRTNVTQIADDLRKSRPTIYGWADRALAATIHSLRNIRTGRPPKERERSSNLES
;
A
#
# COMPACT_ATOMS: atom_id res chain seq x y z
N MET A 1 18.20 0.39 7.87
CA MET A 1 16.98 -0.44 8.05
C MET A 1 17.31 -1.86 7.58
N ARG A 2 17.08 -2.87 8.43
CA ARG A 2 17.41 -4.27 8.10
C ARG A 2 16.14 -5.03 7.72
N LEU A 3 16.16 -5.71 6.57
CA LEU A 3 15.07 -6.57 6.12
C LEU A 3 15.18 -7.96 6.76
N ASP A 4 14.07 -8.50 7.26
CA ASP A 4 13.95 -9.91 7.61
C ASP A 4 13.23 -10.65 6.47
N LEU A 5 13.99 -11.41 5.68
CA LEU A 5 13.49 -12.17 4.53
C LEU A 5 13.17 -13.63 4.87
N SER A 6 13.09 -13.99 6.15
CA SER A 6 12.73 -15.35 6.58
C SER A 6 11.31 -15.76 6.18
N SER A 7 10.41 -14.79 6.02
CA SER A 7 9.00 -15.01 5.66
C SER A 7 8.84 -15.73 4.31
N LYS A 8 8.11 -16.86 4.32
CA LYS A 8 7.75 -17.61 3.11
C LYS A 8 6.95 -16.76 2.12
N ARG A 9 6.03 -15.93 2.62
CA ARG A 9 5.21 -15.02 1.80
C ARG A 9 6.06 -13.95 1.14
N ALA A 10 6.95 -13.32 1.89
CA ALA A 10 7.86 -12.29 1.34
C ALA A 10 8.73 -12.89 0.22
N ARG A 11 9.35 -14.05 0.45
CA ARG A 11 10.15 -14.74 -0.56
C ARG A 11 9.38 -15.09 -1.83
N LYS A 12 8.10 -15.46 -1.72
CA LYS A 12 7.23 -15.71 -2.87
C LYS A 12 7.06 -14.43 -3.70
N LEU A 13 6.63 -13.33 -3.06
CA LEU A 13 6.39 -12.05 -3.73
C LEU A 13 7.66 -11.47 -4.38
N ILE A 14 8.81 -11.57 -3.71
CA ILE A 14 10.10 -11.11 -4.25
C ILE A 14 10.42 -11.84 -5.55
N ARG A 15 10.19 -13.15 -5.62
CA ARG A 15 10.44 -13.93 -6.85
C ARG A 15 9.41 -13.64 -7.94
N GLU A 16 8.12 -13.57 -7.59
CA GLU A 16 7.04 -13.36 -8.57
C GLU A 16 7.09 -11.99 -9.23
N HIS A 17 7.60 -10.98 -8.51
CA HIS A 17 7.68 -9.61 -8.99
C HIS A 17 9.12 -9.13 -9.22
N GLU A 18 10.10 -10.03 -9.13
CA GLU A 18 11.53 -9.74 -9.32
C GLU A 18 12.01 -8.53 -8.51
N LEU A 19 11.50 -8.38 -7.27
CA LEU A 19 11.73 -7.18 -6.47
C LEU A 19 13.20 -7.02 -6.11
N SER A 20 13.74 -5.85 -6.43
CA SER A 20 15.04 -5.41 -5.93
C SER A 20 15.00 -5.08 -4.43
N GLU A 21 16.16 -5.10 -3.79
CA GLU A 21 16.28 -4.70 -2.38
C GLU A 21 15.79 -3.26 -2.16
N GLU A 22 16.11 -2.34 -3.09
CA GLU A 22 15.67 -0.94 -3.00
C GLU A 22 14.13 -0.84 -3.05
N GLU A 23 13.46 -1.58 -3.93
CA GLU A 23 12.00 -1.60 -4.00
C GLU A 23 11.37 -2.16 -2.71
N ILE A 24 11.95 -3.21 -2.13
CA ILE A 24 11.47 -3.75 -0.85
C ILE A 24 11.62 -2.70 0.26
N LEU A 25 12.75 -2.00 0.32
CA LEU A 25 12.97 -0.93 1.30
C LEU A 25 11.99 0.23 1.09
N GLN A 26 11.71 0.61 -0.17
CA GLN A 26 10.70 1.61 -0.51
C GLN A 26 9.30 1.19 -0.06
N ILE A 27 8.90 -0.06 -0.31
CA ILE A 27 7.62 -0.62 0.12
C ILE A 27 7.50 -0.56 1.65
N VAL A 28 8.52 -1.03 2.37
CA VAL A 28 8.52 -1.04 3.84
C VAL A 28 8.48 0.38 4.41
N ALA A 29 9.30 1.30 3.89
CA ALA A 29 9.29 2.69 4.32
C ALA A 29 7.92 3.34 4.08
N SER A 30 7.36 3.19 2.88
CA SER A 30 6.07 3.76 2.51
C SER A 30 4.94 3.22 3.39
N ALA A 31 4.93 1.91 3.67
CA ALA A 31 3.94 1.29 4.54
C ALA A 31 4.01 1.82 5.98
N ARG A 32 5.23 1.99 6.54
CA ARG A 32 5.43 2.51 7.90
C ARG A 32 4.99 3.97 8.04
N ILE A 33 5.21 4.80 7.02
CA ILE A 33 4.72 6.18 6.98
C ILE A 33 3.20 6.17 6.87
N ASN A 34 2.64 5.43 5.91
CA ASN A 34 1.19 5.37 5.70
C ASN A 34 0.45 4.88 6.95
N LEU A 35 1.00 3.90 7.68
CA LEU A 35 0.43 3.45 8.95
C LEU A 35 0.43 4.57 9.99
N ALA A 36 1.57 5.24 10.20
CA ALA A 36 1.68 6.37 11.13
C ALA A 36 0.78 7.56 10.75
N THR A 37 0.45 7.72 9.47
CA THR A 37 -0.47 8.76 8.98
C THR A 37 -1.90 8.54 9.47
N PHE A 38 -2.37 7.30 9.53
CA PHE A 38 -3.76 6.97 9.90
C PHE A 38 -3.93 6.43 11.32
N ASP A 39 -2.86 5.92 11.92
CA ASP A 39 -2.80 5.46 13.30
C ASP A 39 -1.72 6.25 14.06
N PRO A 40 -2.11 7.33 14.76
CA PRO A 40 -1.17 8.16 15.51
C PRO A 40 -0.52 7.45 16.71
N GLU A 41 -1.10 6.34 17.18
CA GLU A 41 -0.48 5.52 18.23
C GLU A 41 0.73 4.77 17.66
N TYR A 42 0.71 4.46 16.36
CA TYR A 42 1.85 3.92 15.64
C TYR A 42 2.89 5.00 15.33
N ARG A 43 3.95 5.06 16.14
CA ARG A 43 5.07 6.00 15.92
C ARG A 43 6.08 5.47 14.93
N THR A 44 6.29 6.20 13.84
CA THR A 44 7.41 6.01 12.91
C THR A 44 8.41 7.16 13.01
N ASN A 45 9.70 6.85 13.15
CA ASN A 45 10.76 7.85 13.08
C ASN A 45 11.23 8.02 11.63
N VAL A 46 10.69 9.04 10.94
CA VAL A 46 11.00 9.33 9.53
C VAL A 46 12.44 9.75 9.33
N THR A 47 13.04 10.48 10.29
CA THR A 47 14.44 10.88 10.23
C THR A 47 15.35 9.65 10.21
N GLN A 48 15.12 8.71 11.13
CA GLN A 48 15.90 7.46 11.15
C GLN A 48 15.72 6.66 9.86
N ILE A 49 14.52 6.59 9.29
CA ILE A 49 14.29 5.89 8.01
C ILE A 49 15.08 6.56 6.88
N ALA A 50 15.07 7.90 6.82
CA ALA A 50 15.79 8.66 5.81
C ALA A 50 17.31 8.41 5.91
N ASP A 51 17.86 8.47 7.12
CA ASP A 51 19.29 8.22 7.40
C ASP A 51 19.69 6.78 7.03
N ASP A 52 18.90 5.81 7.50
CA ASP A 52 19.08 4.37 7.24
C ASP A 52 19.12 4.03 5.75
N LEU A 53 18.36 4.76 4.93
CA LEU A 53 18.25 4.55 3.50
C LEU A 53 19.15 5.48 2.69
N ARG A 54 19.87 6.40 3.34
CA ARG A 54 20.68 7.44 2.71
C ARG A 54 19.86 8.26 1.71
N LYS A 55 18.62 8.62 2.09
CA LYS A 55 17.72 9.45 1.28
C LYS A 55 17.29 10.67 2.10
N SER A 56 16.76 11.69 1.42
CA SER A 56 16.18 12.84 2.11
C SER A 56 14.79 12.51 2.69
N ARG A 57 14.39 13.17 3.78
CA ARG A 57 13.01 13.05 4.32
C ARG A 57 11.95 13.35 3.25
N PRO A 58 12.06 14.41 2.41
CA PRO A 58 11.14 14.64 1.30
C PRO A 58 11.04 13.46 0.33
N THR A 59 12.14 12.77 0.04
CA THR A 59 12.13 11.56 -0.80
C THR A 59 11.29 10.45 -0.17
N ILE A 60 11.46 10.20 1.14
CA ILE A 60 10.68 9.18 1.86
C ILE A 60 9.19 9.51 1.86
N TYR A 61 8.80 10.76 2.13
CA TYR A 61 7.39 11.19 2.03
C TYR A 61 6.85 11.05 0.60
N GLY A 62 7.63 11.43 -0.42
CA GLY A 62 7.22 11.29 -1.82
C GLY A 62 6.97 9.84 -2.24
N TRP A 63 7.68 8.87 -1.67
CA TRP A 63 7.38 7.45 -1.87
C TRP A 63 6.06 7.06 -1.20
N ALA A 64 5.88 7.44 0.06
CA ALA A 64 4.68 7.16 0.84
C ALA A 64 3.42 7.72 0.18
N ASP A 65 3.46 8.98 -0.27
CA ASP A 65 2.34 9.66 -0.90
C ASP A 65 1.92 8.98 -2.22
N ARG A 66 2.88 8.59 -3.06
CA ARG A 66 2.58 7.87 -4.31
C ARG A 66 2.02 6.48 -4.05
N ALA A 67 2.60 5.75 -3.10
CA ALA A 67 2.11 4.43 -2.70
C ALA A 67 0.70 4.51 -2.11
N LEU A 68 0.42 5.55 -1.33
CA LEU A 68 -0.90 5.80 -0.75
C LEU A 68 -1.92 6.14 -1.85
N ALA A 69 -1.56 7.02 -2.78
CA ALA A 69 -2.43 7.37 -3.92
C ALA A 69 -2.79 6.13 -4.77
N ALA A 70 -1.80 5.29 -5.07
CA ALA A 70 -2.01 4.02 -5.78
C ALA A 70 -2.93 3.08 -4.98
N THR A 71 -2.73 2.99 -3.66
CA THR A 71 -3.58 2.19 -2.76
C THR A 71 -5.03 2.69 -2.75
N ILE A 72 -5.24 4.00 -2.64
CA ILE A 72 -6.58 4.62 -2.71
C ILE A 72 -7.24 4.31 -4.06
N HIS A 73 -6.50 4.44 -5.16
CA HIS A 73 -6.99 4.12 -6.49
C HIS A 73 -7.39 2.63 -6.59
N SER A 74 -6.53 1.71 -6.14
CA SER A 74 -6.85 0.28 -6.12
C SER A 74 -8.08 -0.02 -5.26
N LEU A 75 -8.19 0.55 -4.06
CA LEU A 75 -9.34 0.33 -3.18
C LEU A 75 -10.67 0.79 -3.79
N ARG A 76 -10.66 1.90 -4.54
CA ARG A 76 -11.84 2.40 -5.25
C ARG A 76 -12.26 1.51 -6.41
N ASN A 77 -11.33 0.74 -6.98
CA ASN A 77 -11.55 -0.08 -8.18
C ASN A 77 -11.67 -1.58 -7.88
N ILE A 78 -11.20 -2.04 -6.73
CA ILE A 78 -11.45 -3.40 -6.25
C ILE A 78 -12.94 -3.47 -5.89
N ARG A 79 -13.67 -4.42 -6.49
CA ARG A 79 -15.03 -4.75 -6.05
C ARG A 79 -14.98 -5.19 -4.59
N THR A 80 -15.38 -4.31 -3.68
CA THR A 80 -15.58 -4.60 -2.27
C THR A 80 -16.92 -5.32 -2.08
N GLY A 81 -17.02 -6.56 -2.60
CA GLY A 81 -18.17 -7.45 -2.41
C GLY A 81 -18.80 -8.02 -3.69
N ARG A 82 -19.79 -8.90 -3.49
CA ARG A 82 -20.65 -9.44 -4.56
C ARG A 82 -21.38 -8.27 -5.23
N PRO A 83 -21.49 -8.23 -6.58
CA PRO A 83 -22.34 -7.24 -7.25
C PRO A 83 -23.72 -7.23 -6.58
N PRO A 84 -24.36 -6.06 -6.39
CA PRO A 84 -25.77 -6.04 -6.00
C PRO A 84 -26.53 -6.92 -7.01
N LYS A 85 -27.35 -7.86 -6.52
CA LYS A 85 -28.32 -8.54 -7.39
C LYS A 85 -29.08 -7.42 -8.09
N GLU A 86 -28.97 -7.34 -9.41
CA GLU A 86 -29.89 -6.53 -10.20
C GLU A 86 -31.28 -6.89 -9.70
N ARG A 87 -31.92 -5.97 -8.97
CA ARG A 87 -33.35 -6.06 -8.76
C ARG A 87 -33.89 -5.90 -10.16
N GLU A 88 -34.33 -7.03 -10.72
CA GLU A 88 -35.15 -7.13 -11.91
C GLU A 88 -35.97 -5.84 -12.03
N ARG A 89 -35.60 -5.00 -12.99
CA ARG A 89 -36.43 -3.89 -13.44
C ARG A 89 -37.54 -4.49 -14.31
N SER A 90 -38.29 -5.40 -13.70
CA SER A 90 -39.42 -6.14 -14.25
C SER A 90 -40.64 -5.74 -13.45
N SER A 91 -41.11 -4.51 -13.63
CA SER A 91 -42.54 -4.19 -13.50
C SER A 91 -42.79 -2.73 -13.84
N ASN A 92 -43.63 -2.56 -14.85
CA ASN A 92 -44.56 -1.44 -15.06
C ASN A 92 -44.01 -0.18 -15.73
N LEU A 93 -44.31 -0.06 -17.03
CA LEU A 93 -45.40 0.83 -17.47
C LEU A 93 -45.80 0.46 -18.91
N GLU A 94 -46.67 -0.54 -19.03
CA GLU A 94 -47.74 -0.50 -20.03
C GLU A 94 -48.86 0.39 -19.46
N SER A 95 -49.20 1.46 -20.18
CA SER A 95 -50.54 2.04 -20.36
C SER A 95 -50.44 3.25 -21.29
#